data_AF-A0A966UR83-F1
#
_entry.id   AF-A0A966UR83-F1
#
_cell.length_a   1.000
_cell.length_b   1.000
_cell.length_c   1.000
_cell.angle_alpha   90.00
_cell.angle_beta   90.00
_cell.angle_gamma   90.00
#
_symmetry.space_group_name_H-M   'P 1'
#
loop_
_entity.id
_entity.type
_entity.pdbx_description
1 polymer ?
#
loop_
_entity_poly.entity_id
_entity_poly.type
_entity_poly.pdbx_seq_one_letter_code
_entity_poly.pdbx_strand_id
1 'polypeptide(L)'
;MNPELKTIADRVRKQANIPEDEQFGSVIAILMVISIILTIIRVIQECNKTKVSELSSSEMKFALYGEEMKTLSLRRGWFSKLRIKKMLRKQMSKEQYEKYSLSLINALFDNGENLKDDEVITLVEAANV
;
A
#
# COMPACT_ATOMS: atom_id res chain seq x y z
N MET A 1 14.60 8.88 2.04
CA MET A 1 13.48 7.90 2.07
C MET A 1 13.16 7.64 3.53
N ASN A 2 11.91 7.82 3.95
CA ASN A 2 11.51 7.56 5.34
C ASN A 2 11.79 6.08 5.69
N PRO A 3 12.48 5.77 6.81
CA PRO A 3 12.91 4.41 7.13
C PRO A 3 11.74 3.48 7.49
N GLU A 4 10.66 4.00 8.05
CA GLU A 4 9.44 3.26 8.33
C GLU A 4 8.74 2.83 7.03
N LEU A 5 8.64 3.72 6.02
CA LEU A 5 8.11 3.35 4.69
C LEU A 5 8.92 2.23 4.04
N LYS A 6 10.26 2.30 4.16
CA LYS A 6 11.15 1.24 3.65
C LYS A 6 10.86 -0.08 4.35
N THR A 7 10.65 -0.04 5.66
CA THR A 7 10.37 -1.23 6.49
C THR A 7 9.04 -1.87 6.11
N ILE A 8 7.99 -1.07 5.92
CA ILE A 8 6.67 -1.56 5.47
C ILE A 8 6.78 -2.19 4.08
N ALA A 9 7.44 -1.52 3.14
CA ALA A 9 7.60 -2.02 1.78
C ALA A 9 8.47 -3.26 1.70
N ASP A 10 9.55 -3.35 2.47
CA ASP A 10 10.39 -4.53 2.54
C ASP A 10 9.64 -5.73 3.14
N ARG A 11 8.79 -5.51 4.14
CA ARG A 11 7.90 -6.54 4.70
C ARG A 11 6.95 -7.10 3.64
N VAL A 12 6.27 -6.23 2.88
CA VAL A 12 5.40 -6.63 1.76
C VAL A 12 6.19 -7.38 0.68
N ARG A 13 7.36 -6.89 0.29
CA ARG A 13 8.23 -7.52 -0.71
C ARG A 13 8.65 -8.93 -0.28
N LYS A 14 9.13 -9.08 0.95
CA LYS A 14 9.55 -10.37 1.52
C LYS A 14 8.41 -11.38 1.52
N GLN A 15 7.22 -10.95 1.95
CA GLN A 15 6.03 -11.80 1.95
C GLN A 15 5.56 -12.19 0.55
N ALA A 16 5.79 -11.32 -0.44
CA ALA A 16 5.50 -11.61 -1.84
C ALA A 16 6.55 -12.50 -2.53
N ASN A 17 7.63 -12.87 -1.83
CA ASN A 17 8.77 -13.64 -2.34
C ASN A 17 9.44 -12.99 -3.56
N ILE A 18 9.50 -11.65 -3.59
CA ILE A 18 10.23 -10.93 -4.64
C ILE A 18 11.71 -10.88 -4.23
N PRO A 19 12.62 -11.48 -5.01
CA PRO A 19 14.03 -11.53 -4.68
C PRO A 19 14.70 -10.15 -4.83
N GLU A 20 15.81 -9.96 -4.11
CA GLU A 20 16.50 -8.66 -4.05
C GLU A 20 17.30 -8.32 -5.30
N ASP A 21 17.54 -9.27 -6.18
CA ASP A 21 18.48 -9.20 -7.30
C ASP A 21 17.81 -9.12 -8.68
N GLU A 22 16.47 -8.96 -8.74
CA GLU A 22 15.76 -8.95 -10.02
C GLU A 22 16.07 -7.64 -10.81
N GLN A 23 17.01 -7.76 -11.75
CA GLN A 23 17.49 -6.84 -12.80
C GLN A 23 17.89 -5.40 -12.44
N PHE A 24 17.50 -4.87 -11.29
CA PHE A 24 17.79 -3.49 -10.89
C PHE A 24 18.05 -3.30 -9.39
N GLY A 25 18.16 -4.41 -8.65
CA GLY A 25 18.50 -4.44 -7.22
C GLY A 25 17.33 -4.07 -6.31
N SER A 26 17.43 -4.55 -5.07
CA SER A 26 16.47 -4.45 -3.96
C SER A 26 15.78 -3.09 -3.83
N VAL A 27 16.49 -2.03 -4.20
CA VAL A 27 16.01 -0.64 -4.19
C VAL A 27 14.84 -0.41 -5.15
N ILE A 28 14.90 -0.89 -6.40
CA ILE A 28 13.83 -0.64 -7.38
C ILE A 28 12.56 -1.41 -7.01
N ALA A 29 12.70 -2.65 -6.53
CA ALA A 29 11.56 -3.42 -6.02
C ALA A 29 10.89 -2.75 -4.81
N ILE A 30 11.68 -2.24 -3.87
CA ILE A 30 11.15 -1.49 -2.71
C ILE A 30 10.45 -0.20 -3.15
N LEU A 31 11.05 0.59 -4.05
CA LEU A 31 10.45 1.83 -4.55
C LEU A 31 9.13 1.56 -5.29
N MET A 32 9.07 0.48 -6.06
CA MET A 32 7.86 0.02 -6.72
C MET A 32 6.74 -0.28 -5.70
N VAL A 33 7.05 -1.07 -4.67
CA VAL A 33 6.09 -1.41 -3.61
C VAL A 33 5.61 -0.16 -2.87
N ILE A 34 6.52 0.76 -2.52
CA ILE A 34 6.17 2.05 -1.91
C ILE A 34 5.20 2.83 -2.81
N SER A 35 5.51 2.95 -4.11
CA SER A 35 4.67 3.65 -5.09
C SER A 35 3.25 3.08 -5.16
N ILE A 36 3.13 1.74 -5.13
CA ILE A 36 1.84 1.04 -5.10
C ILE A 36 1.09 1.36 -3.81
N ILE A 37 1.73 1.21 -2.65
CA ILE A 37 1.12 1.46 -1.34
C ILE A 37 0.61 2.91 -1.26
N LEU A 38 1.46 3.90 -1.53
CA LEU A 38 1.08 5.32 -1.45
C LEU A 38 -0.06 5.66 -2.40
N THR A 39 -0.08 5.08 -3.60
CA THR A 39 -1.18 5.29 -4.53
C THR A 39 -2.49 4.65 -4.03
N ILE A 40 -2.44 3.51 -3.33
CA ILE A 40 -3.63 2.93 -2.67
C ILE A 40 -4.13 3.87 -1.57
N ILE A 41 -3.23 4.39 -0.74
CA ILE A 41 -3.59 5.31 0.34
C ILE A 41 -4.22 6.58 -0.22
N ARG A 42 -3.68 7.17 -1.28
CA ARG A 42 -4.27 8.32 -1.97
C ARG A 42 -5.69 8.04 -2.46
N VAL A 43 -5.94 6.84 -2.99
CA VAL A 43 -7.30 6.46 -3.41
C VAL A 43 -8.24 6.40 -2.20
N ILE A 44 -7.80 5.83 -1.07
CA ILE A 44 -8.59 5.78 0.17
C ILE A 44 -8.87 7.21 0.69
N GLN A 45 -7.87 8.08 0.66
CA GLN A 45 -8.00 9.49 1.04
C GLN A 45 -9.02 10.21 0.15
N GLU A 46 -8.92 10.04 -1.17
CA GLU A 46 -9.82 10.62 -2.16
C GLU A 46 -11.27 10.16 -1.93
N CYS A 47 -11.47 8.86 -1.72
CA CYS A 47 -12.80 8.28 -1.45
C CYS A 47 -13.44 8.79 -0.16
N ASN A 48 -12.63 9.25 0.81
CA ASN A 48 -13.11 9.72 2.11
C ASN A 48 -13.00 11.25 2.29
N LYS A 49 -12.69 12.01 1.23
CA LYS A 49 -12.50 13.48 1.31
C LYS A 49 -13.66 14.21 2.00
N THR A 50 -14.90 13.84 1.70
CA THR A 50 -16.09 14.46 2.30
C THR A 50 -16.19 14.18 3.80
N LYS A 51 -15.92 12.95 4.25
CA LYS A 51 -15.90 12.61 5.68
C LYS A 51 -14.77 13.34 6.40
N VAL A 52 -13.63 13.49 5.73
CA VAL A 52 -12.42 14.10 6.29
C VAL A 52 -12.53 15.62 6.40
N SER A 53 -13.26 16.29 5.50
CA SER A 53 -13.52 17.73 5.59
C SER A 53 -14.33 18.13 6.82
N GLU A 54 -15.05 17.18 7.43
CA GLU A 54 -15.83 17.39 8.65
C GLU A 54 -15.00 17.13 9.92
N LEU A 55 -13.80 16.55 9.79
CA LEU A 55 -12.92 16.23 10.92
C LEU A 55 -11.96 17.38 11.24
N SER A 56 -11.98 17.83 12.50
CA SER A 56 -11.18 18.96 12.99
C SER A 56 -9.75 18.57 13.40
N SER A 57 -9.51 17.34 13.86
CA SER A 57 -8.19 16.89 14.34
C SER A 57 -7.50 15.90 13.40
N SER A 58 -6.16 15.96 13.34
CA SER A 58 -5.35 14.99 12.59
C SER A 58 -5.50 13.58 13.14
N GLU A 59 -5.65 13.42 14.46
CA GLU A 59 -5.84 12.13 15.12
C GLU A 59 -7.09 11.41 14.62
N MET A 60 -8.22 12.12 14.50
CA MET A 60 -9.45 11.54 13.95
C MET A 60 -9.29 11.14 12.48
N LYS A 61 -8.50 11.90 11.71
CA LYS A 61 -8.20 11.56 10.30
C LYS A 61 -7.37 10.29 10.20
N PHE A 62 -6.34 10.16 11.04
CA PHE A 62 -5.52 8.94 11.08
C PHE A 62 -6.34 7.72 11.51
N ALA A 63 -7.20 7.87 12.51
CA ALA A 63 -8.10 6.81 12.95
C ALA A 63 -9.05 6.35 11.82
N LEU A 64 -9.72 7.30 11.15
CA LEU A 64 -10.60 7.01 10.01
C LEU A 64 -9.86 6.30 8.89
N TYR A 65 -8.70 6.81 8.47
CA TYR A 65 -7.93 6.19 7.39
C TYR A 65 -7.39 4.81 7.78
N GLY A 66 -6.94 4.63 9.03
CA GLY A 66 -6.50 3.34 9.55
C GLY A 66 -7.63 2.30 9.54
N GLU A 67 -8.84 2.68 9.96
CA GLU A 67 -10.02 1.82 9.93
C GLU A 67 -10.42 1.45 8.49
N GLU A 68 -10.42 2.42 7.56
CA GLU A 68 -10.73 2.18 6.15
C GLU A 68 -9.68 1.25 5.50
N MET A 69 -8.39 1.45 5.79
CA MET A 69 -7.30 0.57 5.33
C MET A 69 -7.50 -0.87 5.83
N LYS A 70 -7.74 -1.06 7.13
CA LYS A 70 -7.99 -2.38 7.73
C LYS A 70 -9.24 -3.03 7.13
N THR A 71 -10.34 -2.28 7.01
CA THR A 71 -11.61 -2.77 6.48
C THR A 71 -11.50 -3.22 5.02
N LEU A 72 -10.87 -2.41 4.16
CA LEU A 72 -10.65 -2.77 2.75
C LEU A 72 -9.73 -3.99 2.62
N SER A 73 -8.75 -4.09 3.52
CA SER A 73 -7.80 -5.19 3.55
C SER A 73 -8.42 -6.50 4.00
N LEU A 74 -9.26 -6.47 5.04
CA LEU A 74 -10.05 -7.61 5.50
C LEU A 74 -11.05 -8.10 4.44
N ARG A 75 -11.78 -7.17 3.82
CA ARG A 75 -12.80 -7.52 2.82
C ARG A 75 -12.22 -8.12 1.55
N ARG A 76 -10.96 -7.80 1.19
CA ARG A 76 -10.26 -8.26 -0.02
C ARG A 76 -11.13 -8.19 -1.28
N GLY A 77 -11.92 -7.12 -1.37
CA GLY A 77 -12.99 -6.96 -2.35
C GLY A 77 -12.46 -7.01 -3.79
N TRP A 78 -13.30 -7.46 -4.72
CA TRP A 78 -12.93 -7.60 -6.12
C TRP A 78 -12.51 -6.26 -6.74
N PHE A 79 -13.16 -5.15 -6.36
CA PHE A 79 -12.83 -3.81 -6.82
C PHE A 79 -11.43 -3.37 -6.35
N SER A 80 -11.10 -3.60 -5.07
CA SER A 80 -9.75 -3.34 -4.53
C SER A 80 -8.71 -4.18 -5.25
N LYS A 81 -8.96 -5.48 -5.44
CA LYS A 81 -8.10 -6.38 -6.22
C LYS A 81 -7.89 -5.88 -7.65
N LEU A 82 -8.96 -5.46 -8.32
CA LEU A 82 -8.92 -4.94 -9.69
C LEU A 82 -8.06 -3.67 -9.77
N ARG A 83 -8.21 -2.75 -8.81
CA ARG A 83 -7.43 -1.52 -8.75
C ARG A 83 -5.95 -1.80 -8.51
N ILE A 84 -5.62 -2.65 -7.54
CA ILE A 84 -4.23 -3.05 -7.28
C ILE A 84 -3.63 -3.71 -8.53
N LYS A 85 -4.33 -4.65 -9.17
CA LYS A 85 -3.88 -5.26 -10.45
C LYS A 85 -3.56 -4.22 -11.51
N LYS A 86 -4.42 -3.20 -11.68
CA LYS A 86 -4.19 -2.11 -12.64
C LYS A 86 -2.93 -1.32 -12.31
N MET A 87 -2.62 -1.12 -11.03
CA MET A 87 -1.42 -0.40 -10.58
C MET A 87 -0.16 -1.24 -10.79
N LEU A 88 -0.20 -2.52 -10.45
CA LEU A 88 0.89 -3.46 -10.70
C LEU A 88 1.28 -3.50 -12.19
N ARG A 89 0.30 -3.58 -13.10
CA ARG A 89 0.56 -3.57 -14.55
C ARG A 89 1.25 -2.31 -15.07
N LYS A 90 1.14 -1.18 -14.35
CA LYS A 90 1.81 0.07 -14.72
C LYS A 90 3.26 0.12 -14.24
N GLN A 91 3.58 -0.66 -13.21
CA GLN A 91 4.85 -0.58 -12.48
C GLN A 91 5.77 -1.78 -12.79
N MET A 92 5.22 -2.87 -13.32
CA MET A 92 5.93 -4.13 -13.55
C MET A 92 5.98 -4.46 -15.04
N SER A 93 7.02 -5.18 -15.46
CA SER A 93 7.01 -5.86 -16.76
C SER A 93 5.94 -6.95 -16.80
N LYS A 94 5.58 -7.42 -17.99
CA LYS A 94 4.61 -8.50 -18.17
C LYS A 94 5.04 -9.78 -17.41
N GLU A 95 6.30 -10.16 -17.54
CA GLU A 95 6.86 -11.35 -16.90
C GLU A 95 6.82 -11.25 -15.37
N GLN A 96 7.23 -10.09 -14.83
CA GLN A 96 7.18 -9.83 -13.39
C GLN A 96 5.74 -9.85 -12.88
N TYR A 97 4.81 -9.22 -13.59
CA TYR A 97 3.40 -9.21 -13.24
C TYR A 97 2.83 -10.63 -13.19
N GLU A 98 3.12 -11.46 -14.18
CA GLU A 98 2.68 -12.86 -14.22
C GLU A 98 3.25 -13.66 -13.05
N LYS A 99 4.52 -13.42 -12.71
CA LYS A 99 5.24 -14.13 -11.64
C LYS A 99 4.81 -13.72 -10.23
N TYR A 100 4.60 -12.43 -9.97
CA TYR A 100 4.47 -11.91 -8.60
C TYR A 100 3.14 -11.23 -8.28
N SER A 101 2.27 -10.95 -9.25
CA SER A 101 1.09 -10.12 -8.99
C SER A 101 0.17 -10.70 -7.91
N LEU A 102 -0.03 -12.02 -7.90
CA LEU A 102 -0.89 -12.67 -6.92
C LEU A 102 -0.29 -12.57 -5.50
N SER A 103 0.99 -12.89 -5.35
CA SER A 103 1.67 -12.85 -4.05
C SER A 103 1.78 -11.42 -3.52
N LEU A 104 2.05 -10.43 -4.38
CA LEU A 104 2.02 -9.01 -4.03
C LEU A 104 0.65 -8.54 -3.57
N ILE A 105 -0.42 -8.90 -4.27
CA ILE A 105 -1.78 -8.52 -3.89
C ILE A 105 -2.12 -9.08 -2.51
N ASN A 106 -1.80 -10.35 -2.27
CA ASN A 106 -2.05 -10.97 -0.97
C ASN A 106 -1.22 -10.31 0.12
N ALA A 107 0.09 -10.11 -0.11
CA ALA A 107 0.96 -9.42 0.84
C ALA A 107 0.46 -8.00 1.17
N LEU A 108 -0.02 -7.23 0.18
CA LEU A 108 -0.59 -5.90 0.41
C LEU A 108 -1.82 -5.94 1.31
N PHE A 109 -2.73 -6.91 1.12
CA PHE A 109 -3.90 -7.07 1.98
C PHE A 109 -3.53 -7.59 3.37
N ASP A 110 -2.67 -8.59 3.47
CA ASP A 110 -2.21 -9.15 4.75
C ASP A 110 -1.52 -8.05 5.58
N ASN A 111 -0.72 -7.19 4.94
CA ASN A 111 -0.08 -6.07 5.64
C ASN A 111 -1.07 -4.97 6.00
N GLY A 112 -1.99 -4.62 5.10
CA GLY A 112 -3.01 -3.59 5.36
C GLY A 112 -3.97 -3.95 6.49
N GLU A 113 -4.25 -5.24 6.69
CA GLU A 113 -5.03 -5.77 7.81
C GLU A 113 -4.28 -5.62 9.15
N ASN A 114 -2.95 -5.74 9.12
CA ASN A 114 -2.09 -5.78 10.31
C ASN A 114 -1.28 -4.48 10.51
N LEU A 115 -1.70 -3.36 9.91
CA LEU A 115 -1.05 -2.07 10.10
C LEU A 115 -1.17 -1.61 11.55
N LYS A 116 -0.02 -1.17 12.09
CA LYS A 116 0.05 -0.48 13.38
C LYS A 116 -0.27 1.01 13.22
N ASP A 117 -0.65 1.67 14.31
CA ASP A 117 -1.11 3.07 14.25
C ASP A 117 0.01 4.04 13.81
N ASP A 118 1.25 3.81 14.23
CA ASP A 118 2.44 4.54 13.77
C ASP A 118 2.71 4.36 12.27
N GLU A 119 2.48 3.15 11.75
CA GLU A 119 2.57 2.86 10.31
C GLU A 119 1.46 3.55 9.52
N VAL A 120 0.24 3.62 10.07
CA VAL A 120 -0.89 4.35 9.46
C VAL A 120 -0.54 5.84 9.34
N ILE A 121 -0.06 6.46 10.42
CA ILE A 121 0.34 7.87 10.42
C ILE A 121 1.38 8.11 9.32
N THR A 122 2.44 7.29 9.32
CA THR A 122 3.53 7.37 8.33
C THR A 122 3.00 7.29 6.89
N LEU A 123 2.11 6.34 6.61
CA LEU A 123 1.56 6.11 5.27
C LEU A 123 0.64 7.25 4.81
N VAL A 124 -0.20 7.76 5.71
CA VAL A 124 -1.12 8.87 5.42
C VAL A 124 -0.35 10.16 5.15
N GLU A 125 0.65 10.47 5.96
CA GLU A 125 1.51 11.65 5.79
C GLU A 125 2.31 11.56 4.49
N ALA A 126 2.93 10.41 4.22
CA ALA A 126 3.70 10.20 2.99
C ALA A 126 2.86 10.24 1.71
N ALA A 127 1.56 9.95 1.80
CA ALA A 127 0.63 10.04 0.67
C ALA A 127 0.20 11.49 0.38
N ASN A 128 0.16 12.36 1.40
CA ASN A 128 -0.18 13.78 1.34
C ASN A 128 1.01 14.65 0.88
N VAL A 129 1.55 14.35 -0.32
CA VAL A 129 2.49 15.22 -1.04
C VAL A 129 1.72 16.24 -1.85
#